data_AF-A0A838PPV0-F1
#
_entry.id   AF-A0A838PPV0-F1
#
_cell.length_a   1.000
_cell.length_b   1.000
_cell.length_c   1.000
_cell.angle_alpha   90.00
_cell.angle_beta   90.00
_cell.angle_gamma   90.00
#
_symmetry.space_group_name_H-M   'P 1'
#
loop_
_entity.id
_entity.type
_entity.pdbx_description
1 polymer ?
#
loop_
_entity_poly.entity_id
_entity_poly.type
_entity_poly.pdbx_seq_one_letter_code
_entity_poly.pdbx_strand_id
1 'polypeptide(L)'
;MPASPGPGGMAPRLLELADELRSEGMAVGTSELLDTFRALDVVSWTGRENFFEALSATLAKSQEDRRVLELVFDRFFFRAVEREAAQHGVKENEGDQPEGQGAQGERLDLEALRERIRQALRGEDGSDGELRDLARLAIAAFGRQGEGSGVIGVDVQRIRRTLGLKGESQTAQLPDPDSVPRDRLRQFEGHVRRELERALIERTQALPPSKPLR
;
A
#
# COMPACT_ATOMS: atom_id res chain seq x y z
N MET A 1 22.69 -19.41 -6.61
CA MET A 1 21.72 -19.62 -7.69
C MET A 1 21.35 -18.25 -8.23
N PRO A 2 21.41 -17.97 -9.55
CA PRO A 2 20.88 -16.72 -10.09
C PRO A 2 19.39 -16.61 -9.74
N ALA A 3 18.89 -15.40 -9.47
CA ALA A 3 17.47 -15.21 -9.23
C ALA A 3 16.70 -15.56 -10.51
N SER A 4 15.47 -16.09 -10.36
CA SER A 4 14.60 -16.33 -11.52
C SER A 4 14.41 -15.02 -12.28
N PRO A 5 14.38 -15.04 -13.63
CA PRO A 5 14.06 -13.85 -14.41
C PRO A 5 12.77 -13.24 -13.87
N GLY A 6 12.76 -11.92 -13.72
CA GLY A 6 11.62 -11.20 -13.16
C GLY A 6 10.30 -11.54 -13.86
N PRO A 7 9.15 -11.35 -13.20
CA PRO A 7 7.85 -11.72 -13.73
C PRO A 7 7.60 -11.07 -15.10
N GLY A 8 6.92 -11.80 -15.99
CA GLY A 8 6.59 -11.30 -17.34
C GLY A 8 5.92 -9.93 -17.28
N GLY A 9 6.42 -8.96 -18.04
CA GLY A 9 5.93 -7.58 -18.03
C GLY A 9 6.68 -6.61 -17.09
N MET A 10 7.70 -7.08 -16.35
CA MET A 10 8.54 -6.21 -15.50
C MET A 10 9.32 -5.16 -16.30
N ALA A 11 9.95 -5.56 -17.41
CA ALA A 11 10.78 -4.63 -18.20
C ALA A 11 9.99 -3.42 -18.74
N PRO A 12 8.80 -3.58 -19.34
CA PRO A 12 7.93 -2.45 -19.68
C PRO A 12 7.59 -1.56 -18.47
N ARG A 13 7.27 -2.13 -17.31
CA ARG A 13 6.96 -1.35 -16.09
C ARG A 13 8.15 -0.57 -15.57
N LEU A 14 9.35 -1.12 -15.66
CA LEU A 14 10.58 -0.42 -15.27
C LEU A 14 10.83 0.79 -16.17
N LEU A 15 10.54 0.66 -17.48
CA LEU A 15 10.63 1.78 -18.42
C LEU A 15 9.57 2.86 -18.11
N GLU A 16 8.33 2.47 -17.78
CA GLU A 16 7.30 3.42 -17.35
C GLU A 16 7.70 4.17 -16.06
N LEU A 17 8.30 3.47 -15.09
CA LEU A 17 8.84 4.10 -13.87
C LEU A 17 9.95 5.10 -14.21
N ALA A 18 10.85 4.73 -15.14
CA ALA A 18 11.93 5.61 -15.59
C ALA A 18 11.38 6.89 -16.24
N ASP A 19 10.30 6.78 -17.01
CA ASP A 19 9.64 7.94 -17.62
C ASP A 19 8.97 8.84 -16.57
N GLU A 20 8.32 8.27 -15.55
CA GLU A 20 7.82 9.08 -14.42
C GLU A 20 8.97 9.79 -13.70
N LEU A 21 10.09 9.13 -13.43
CA LEU A 21 11.25 9.76 -12.79
C LEU A 21 11.81 10.93 -13.61
N ARG A 22 11.91 10.77 -14.93
CA ARG A 22 12.32 11.85 -15.84
C ARG A 22 11.35 13.03 -15.81
N SER A 23 10.05 12.77 -15.72
CA SER A 23 9.03 13.82 -15.63
C SER A 23 9.15 14.67 -14.36
N GLU A 24 9.71 14.10 -13.29
CA GLU A 24 9.99 14.77 -12.02
C GLU A 24 11.41 15.39 -11.99
N GLY A 25 12.11 15.42 -13.12
CA GLY A 25 13.42 16.07 -13.27
C GLY A 25 14.62 15.19 -12.97
N MET A 26 14.43 13.90 -12.64
CA MET A 26 15.56 12.99 -12.44
C MET A 26 16.16 12.53 -13.78
N ALA A 27 17.47 12.70 -13.93
CA ALA A 27 18.20 12.31 -15.14
C ALA A 27 18.49 10.80 -15.16
N VAL A 28 17.52 10.01 -15.65
CA VAL A 28 17.65 8.55 -15.85
C VAL A 28 18.07 8.24 -17.30
N GLY A 29 19.29 7.76 -17.49
CA GLY A 29 19.82 7.36 -18.81
C GLY A 29 19.68 5.85 -19.10
N THR A 30 20.10 5.46 -20.31
CA THR A 30 20.04 4.07 -20.77
C THR A 30 21.00 3.16 -20.01
N SER A 31 22.19 3.66 -19.67
CA SER A 31 23.19 2.88 -18.93
C SER A 31 22.70 2.53 -17.54
N GLU A 32 22.08 3.48 -16.84
CA GLU A 32 21.50 3.26 -15.51
C GLU A 32 20.35 2.25 -15.56
N LEU A 33 19.53 2.27 -16.61
CA LEU A 33 18.47 1.27 -16.80
C LEU A 33 19.05 -0.13 -17.03
N LEU A 34 20.11 -0.27 -17.83
CA LEU A 34 20.79 -1.54 -18.04
C LEU A 34 21.41 -2.08 -16.75
N ASP A 35 22.02 -1.22 -15.94
CA ASP A 35 22.57 -1.60 -14.64
C ASP A 35 21.47 -1.98 -13.65
N THR A 36 20.32 -1.30 -13.73
CA THR A 36 19.13 -1.69 -12.96
C THR A 36 18.65 -3.08 -13.33
N PHE A 37 18.52 -3.40 -14.62
CA PHE A 37 18.14 -4.75 -15.06
C PHE A 37 19.11 -5.81 -14.53
N ARG A 38 20.41 -5.56 -14.62
CA ARG A 38 21.45 -6.47 -14.10
C ARG A 38 21.38 -6.63 -12.59
N ALA A 39 21.12 -5.57 -11.84
CA ALA A 39 20.97 -5.62 -10.39
C ALA A 39 19.74 -6.46 -10.00
N LEU A 40 18.64 -6.32 -10.75
CA LEU A 40 17.41 -7.06 -10.51
C LEU A 40 17.49 -8.55 -10.89
N ASP A 41 18.47 -8.96 -11.72
CA ASP A 41 18.75 -10.38 -12.00
C ASP A 41 19.38 -11.12 -10.80
N VAL A 42 19.96 -10.39 -9.84
CA VAL A 42 20.68 -10.97 -8.69
C VAL A 42 20.05 -10.61 -7.35
N VAL A 43 19.22 -9.58 -7.28
CA VAL A 43 18.47 -9.19 -6.08
C VAL A 43 17.08 -9.81 -6.10
N SER A 44 16.64 -10.35 -4.95
CA SER A 44 15.29 -10.90 -4.84
C SER A 44 14.24 -9.79 -5.00
N TRP A 45 13.42 -9.92 -6.03
CA TRP A 45 12.30 -9.04 -6.36
C TRP A 45 11.07 -9.23 -5.46
N THR A 46 11.05 -10.29 -4.64
CA THR A 46 9.93 -10.58 -3.71
C THR A 46 9.89 -9.65 -2.50
N GLY A 47 10.99 -8.96 -2.20
CA GLY A 47 11.06 -7.98 -1.12
C GLY A 47 11.06 -6.56 -1.67
N ARG A 48 10.04 -5.75 -1.33
CA ARG A 48 9.94 -4.37 -1.78
C ARG A 48 11.15 -3.52 -1.39
N GLU A 49 11.69 -3.74 -0.19
CA GLU A 49 12.89 -3.03 0.30
C GLU A 49 14.12 -3.37 -0.56
N ASN A 50 14.39 -4.66 -0.79
CA ASN A 50 15.49 -5.10 -1.64
C ASN A 50 15.35 -4.58 -3.09
N PHE A 51 14.13 -4.59 -3.62
CA PHE A 51 13.84 -4.06 -4.95
C PHE A 51 14.09 -2.55 -5.01
N PHE A 52 13.62 -1.80 -4.01
CA PHE A 52 13.84 -0.36 -3.92
C PHE A 52 15.33 -0.02 -3.75
N GLU A 53 16.06 -0.75 -2.92
CA GLU A 53 17.50 -0.52 -2.73
C GLU A 53 18.30 -0.83 -4.00
N ALA A 54 17.92 -1.87 -4.76
CA ALA A 54 18.52 -2.13 -6.07
C ALA A 54 18.31 -0.96 -7.04
N LEU A 55 17.09 -0.41 -7.09
CA LEU A 55 16.78 0.77 -7.91
C LEU A 55 17.54 2.01 -7.44
N SER A 56 17.59 2.25 -6.13
CA SER A 56 18.29 3.41 -5.59
C SER A 56 19.80 3.33 -5.85
N ALA A 57 20.38 2.13 -5.80
CA ALA A 57 21.81 1.94 -6.05
C ALA A 57 22.20 2.20 -7.51
N THR A 58 21.29 1.98 -8.46
CA THR A 58 21.57 2.11 -9.90
C THR A 58 21.07 3.41 -10.50
N LEU A 59 20.01 4.02 -9.94
CA LEU A 59 19.36 5.20 -10.52
C LEU A 59 19.67 6.50 -9.77
N ALA A 60 19.81 6.47 -8.44
CA ALA A 60 19.97 7.69 -7.64
C ALA A 60 21.43 8.09 -7.48
N LYS A 61 21.81 9.25 -8.03
CA LYS A 61 23.19 9.78 -8.00
C LYS A 61 23.43 10.74 -6.82
N SER A 62 22.35 11.18 -6.18
CA SER A 62 22.37 12.12 -5.07
C SER A 62 21.31 11.77 -4.02
N GLN A 63 21.40 12.41 -2.85
CA GLN A 63 20.36 12.31 -1.82
C GLN A 63 19.03 12.93 -2.26
N GLU A 64 19.09 13.92 -3.15
CA GLU A 64 17.89 14.52 -3.75
C GLU A 64 17.23 13.53 -4.72
N ASP A 65 18.02 12.88 -5.59
CA ASP A 65 17.50 11.83 -6.46
C ASP A 65 16.87 10.70 -5.65
N ARG A 66 17.52 10.24 -4.58
CA ARG A 66 16.95 9.18 -3.74
C ARG A 66 15.58 9.55 -3.18
N ARG A 67 15.39 10.82 -2.77
CA ARG A 67 14.09 11.31 -2.28
C ARG A 67 13.03 11.36 -3.39
N VAL A 68 13.40 11.83 -4.59
CA VAL A 68 12.49 11.83 -5.75
C VAL A 68 12.11 10.40 -6.12
N LEU A 69 13.08 9.48 -6.15
CA LEU A 69 12.84 8.07 -6.40
C LEU A 69 11.88 7.46 -5.39
N GLU A 70 12.05 7.70 -4.10
CA GLU A 70 11.15 7.21 -3.05
C GLU A 70 9.70 7.65 -3.28
N LEU A 71 9.49 8.95 -3.54
CA LEU A 71 8.16 9.52 -3.77
C LEU A 71 7.49 8.97 -5.04
N VAL A 72 8.24 8.87 -6.13
CA VAL A 72 7.74 8.35 -7.41
C VAL A 72 7.48 6.86 -7.31
N PHE A 73 8.37 6.11 -6.67
CA PHE A 73 8.23 4.67 -6.46
C PHE A 73 6.96 4.35 -5.65
N ASP A 74 6.71 5.08 -4.57
CA ASP A 74 5.48 4.96 -3.78
C ASP A 74 4.22 5.21 -4.64
N ARG A 75 4.22 6.29 -5.43
CA ARG A 75 3.11 6.65 -6.34
C ARG A 75 2.89 5.61 -7.45
N PHE A 76 3.97 5.13 -8.04
CA PHE A 76 3.97 4.20 -9.16
C PHE A 76 3.41 2.83 -8.73
N PHE A 77 3.87 2.32 -7.58
CA PHE A 77 3.35 1.07 -7.02
C PHE A 77 1.90 1.18 -6.59
N PHE A 78 1.48 2.32 -6.04
CA PHE A 78 0.08 2.57 -5.72
C PHE A 78 -0.81 2.48 -6.96
N ARG A 79 -0.43 3.13 -8.06
CA ARG A 79 -1.16 3.09 -9.34
C ARG A 79 -1.12 1.70 -10.00
N ALA A 80 -0.03 0.96 -9.82
CA ALA A 80 0.09 -0.41 -10.31
C ALA A 80 -0.91 -1.34 -9.62
N VAL A 81 -1.02 -1.25 -8.30
CA VAL A 81 -2.00 -2.01 -7.50
C VAL A 81 -3.43 -1.58 -7.82
N GLU A 82 -3.69 -0.30 -8.06
CA GLU A 82 -5.00 0.18 -8.54
C GLU A 82 -5.39 -0.41 -9.89
N ARG A 83 -4.45 -0.41 -10.86
CA ARG A 83 -4.71 -0.97 -12.19
C ARG A 83 -4.95 -2.47 -12.11
N GLU A 84 -4.18 -3.18 -11.29
CA GLU A 84 -4.38 -4.60 -11.07
C GLU A 84 -5.72 -4.87 -10.37
N ALA A 85 -6.07 -4.13 -9.33
CA ALA A 85 -7.38 -4.23 -8.67
C ALA A 85 -8.55 -3.88 -9.61
N ALA A 86 -8.38 -2.91 -10.51
CA ALA A 86 -9.38 -2.58 -11.52
C ALA A 86 -9.47 -3.65 -12.62
N GLN A 87 -8.35 -4.26 -13.02
CA GLN A 87 -8.33 -5.32 -14.04
C GLN A 87 -8.84 -6.67 -13.50
N HIS A 88 -8.54 -6.99 -12.24
CA HIS A 88 -9.04 -8.18 -11.54
C HIS A 88 -10.48 -7.99 -11.04
N GLY A 89 -10.85 -6.79 -10.59
CA GLY A 89 -12.21 -6.43 -10.21
C GLY A 89 -13.19 -6.34 -11.39
N VAL A 90 -12.70 -6.35 -12.64
CA VAL A 90 -13.51 -6.46 -13.86
C VAL A 90 -13.62 -7.91 -14.35
N LYS A 91 -12.85 -8.86 -13.78
CA LYS A 91 -12.86 -10.27 -14.21
C LYS A 91 -13.49 -11.25 -13.21
N GLU A 92 -13.80 -10.84 -11.97
CA GLU A 92 -14.64 -11.63 -11.07
C GLU A 92 -16.05 -11.03 -10.96
N ASN A 93 -16.92 -11.39 -11.92
CA ASN A 93 -18.27 -11.93 -11.67
C ASN A 93 -19.12 -11.93 -12.95
N GLU A 94 -18.70 -12.67 -13.97
CA GLU A 94 -19.66 -13.36 -14.86
C GLU A 94 -19.07 -14.74 -15.15
N GLY A 95 -19.61 -15.76 -14.46
CA GLY A 95 -19.39 -17.16 -14.78
C GLY A 95 -18.50 -17.92 -13.79
N ASP A 96 -19.15 -18.81 -13.02
CA ASP A 96 -18.59 -19.94 -12.29
C ASP A 96 -17.73 -19.65 -11.05
N GLN A 97 -18.40 -19.63 -9.89
CA GLN A 97 -17.78 -20.12 -8.64
C GLN A 97 -18.70 -21.16 -7.99
N PRO A 98 -18.13 -22.27 -7.49
CA PRO A 98 -18.89 -23.32 -6.81
C PRO A 98 -19.36 -22.82 -5.44
N GLU A 99 -20.58 -23.20 -5.08
CA GLU A 99 -21.19 -22.89 -3.80
C GLU A 99 -20.33 -23.40 -2.63
N GLY A 100 -19.87 -22.47 -1.78
CA GLY A 100 -19.16 -22.79 -0.54
C GLY A 100 -19.34 -21.66 0.48
N GLN A 101 -20.05 -21.97 1.56
CA GLN A 101 -20.59 -21.08 2.61
C GLN A 101 -19.57 -20.19 3.38
N GLY A 102 -18.28 -20.19 3.03
CA GLY A 102 -17.23 -19.40 3.68
C GLY A 102 -17.09 -17.96 3.16
N ALA A 103 -17.19 -17.74 1.85
CA ALA A 103 -16.96 -16.42 1.25
C ALA A 103 -18.05 -15.40 1.60
N GLN A 104 -19.27 -15.87 1.87
CA GLN A 104 -20.39 -15.01 2.27
C GLN A 104 -20.23 -14.54 3.73
N GLY A 105 -19.76 -15.41 4.62
CA GLY A 105 -19.48 -15.06 6.02
C GLY A 105 -18.34 -14.06 6.18
N GLU A 106 -17.26 -14.20 5.41
CA GLU A 106 -16.12 -13.25 5.44
C GLU A 106 -16.50 -11.87 4.88
N ARG A 107 -17.32 -11.82 3.81
CA ARG A 107 -17.85 -10.55 3.28
C ARG A 107 -18.78 -9.85 4.27
N LEU A 108 -19.63 -10.60 4.98
CA LEU A 108 -20.51 -10.07 6.02
C LEU A 108 -19.72 -9.52 7.23
N ASP A 109 -18.64 -10.20 7.63
CA ASP A 109 -17.75 -9.75 8.72
C ASP A 109 -17.04 -8.42 8.35
N LEU A 110 -16.55 -8.31 7.11
CA LEU A 110 -15.90 -7.09 6.63
C LEU A 110 -16.87 -5.89 6.54
N GLU A 111 -18.10 -6.12 6.08
CA GLU A 111 -19.11 -5.07 6.01
C GLU A 111 -19.53 -4.58 7.40
N ALA A 112 -19.70 -5.49 8.36
CA ALA A 112 -19.98 -5.15 9.76
C ALA A 112 -18.82 -4.36 10.39
N LEU A 113 -17.57 -4.78 10.15
CA LEU A 113 -16.38 -4.07 10.61
C LEU A 113 -16.30 -2.65 10.03
N ARG A 114 -16.54 -2.52 8.72
CA ARG A 114 -16.58 -1.22 8.02
C ARG A 114 -17.58 -0.28 8.68
N GLU A 115 -18.80 -0.74 8.93
CA GLU A 115 -19.85 0.09 9.48
C GLU A 115 -19.53 0.53 10.92
N ARG A 116 -18.98 -0.38 11.73
CA ARG A 116 -18.52 -0.06 13.08
C ARG A 116 -17.39 0.98 13.09
N ILE A 117 -16.45 0.90 12.14
CA ILE A 117 -15.40 1.91 11.97
C ILE A 117 -15.99 3.26 11.58
N ARG A 118 -16.96 3.32 10.65
CA ARG A 118 -17.62 4.58 10.30
C ARG A 118 -18.33 5.21 11.49
N GLN A 119 -19.04 4.41 12.27
CA GLN A 119 -19.74 4.90 13.46
C GLN A 119 -18.77 5.48 14.47
N ALA A 120 -17.66 4.78 14.76
CA ALA A 120 -16.61 5.28 15.65
C ALA A 120 -15.93 6.57 15.12
N LEU A 121 -15.78 6.70 13.80
CA LEU A 121 -15.20 7.89 13.17
C LEU A 121 -16.13 9.10 13.17
N ARG A 122 -17.45 8.87 13.17
CA ARG A 122 -18.48 9.92 13.20
C ARG A 122 -18.90 10.30 14.63
N GLY A 123 -18.81 9.36 15.56
CA GLY A 123 -19.18 9.59 16.95
C GLY A 123 -18.24 10.60 17.62
N GLU A 124 -18.82 11.52 18.39
CA GLU A 124 -18.03 12.42 19.23
C GLU A 124 -17.30 11.63 20.33
N ASP A 125 -17.92 10.55 20.83
CA ASP A 125 -17.42 9.67 21.90
C ASP A 125 -16.51 8.53 21.43
N GLY A 126 -16.22 8.44 20.13
CA GLY A 126 -15.28 7.44 19.60
C GLY A 126 -13.93 7.63 20.27
N SER A 127 -13.65 6.81 21.29
CA SER A 127 -12.47 6.97 22.13
C SER A 127 -11.23 6.58 21.34
N ASP A 128 -10.10 7.21 21.64
CA ASP A 128 -8.83 6.86 20.99
C ASP A 128 -8.49 5.37 21.15
N GLY A 129 -8.88 4.76 22.28
CA GLY A 129 -8.75 3.33 22.53
C GLY A 129 -9.63 2.47 21.62
N GLU A 130 -10.88 2.86 21.39
CA GLU A 130 -11.78 2.14 20.50
C GLU A 130 -11.29 2.16 19.05
N LEU A 131 -10.85 3.33 18.55
CA LEU A 131 -10.27 3.45 17.20
C LEU A 131 -9.01 2.59 17.05
N ARG A 132 -8.22 2.45 18.13
CA ARG A 132 -7.05 1.59 18.15
C ARG A 132 -7.41 0.10 18.07
N ASP A 133 -8.42 -0.33 18.83
CA ASP A 133 -8.87 -1.72 18.80
C ASP A 133 -9.50 -2.07 17.45
N LEU A 134 -10.26 -1.14 16.87
CA LEU A 134 -10.80 -1.28 15.51
C LEU A 134 -9.69 -1.33 14.45
N ALA A 135 -8.61 -0.57 14.60
CA ALA A 135 -7.45 -0.65 13.71
C ALA A 135 -6.78 -2.04 13.78
N ARG A 136 -6.66 -2.64 14.97
CA ARG A 136 -6.15 -4.02 15.11
C ARG A 136 -7.05 -5.04 14.46
N LEU A 137 -8.36 -4.92 14.66
CA LEU A 137 -9.35 -5.81 14.04
C LEU A 137 -9.29 -5.71 12.51
N ALA A 138 -9.16 -4.50 11.96
CA ALA A 138 -8.94 -4.29 10.54
C ALA A 138 -7.69 -5.02 10.05
N ILE A 139 -6.52 -4.78 10.66
CA ILE A 139 -5.28 -5.45 10.29
C ILE A 139 -5.41 -6.97 10.34
N ALA A 140 -6.05 -7.52 11.38
CA ALA A 140 -6.26 -8.96 11.52
C ALA A 140 -7.18 -9.54 10.45
N ALA A 141 -8.22 -8.80 10.02
CA ALA A 141 -9.09 -9.20 8.92
C ALA A 141 -8.33 -9.21 7.59
N PHE A 142 -7.45 -8.24 7.35
CA PHE A 142 -6.68 -8.12 6.10
C PHE A 142 -5.42 -9.00 6.06
N GLY A 143 -4.86 -9.38 7.21
CA GLY A 143 -3.70 -10.27 7.29
C GLY A 143 -3.98 -11.72 6.87
N ARG A 144 -5.24 -12.16 6.87
CA ARG A 144 -5.66 -13.50 6.44
C ARG A 144 -5.72 -13.68 4.92
N GLN A 145 -5.74 -12.58 4.15
CA GLN A 145 -5.84 -12.61 2.68
C GLN A 145 -4.51 -12.75 1.93
N GLY A 146 -3.40 -13.02 2.63
CA GLY A 146 -2.08 -13.21 2.02
C GLY A 146 -1.26 -11.91 1.98
N GLU A 147 -0.27 -11.87 2.86
CA GLU A 147 0.93 -11.01 2.89
C GLU A 147 0.73 -9.52 2.55
N GLY A 148 0.78 -8.68 3.59
CA GLY A 148 0.92 -7.23 3.45
C GLY A 148 2.06 -6.86 2.52
N SER A 149 1.98 -5.70 1.88
CA SER A 149 2.90 -5.18 0.87
C SER A 149 4.36 -5.03 1.35
N GLY A 150 4.65 -5.33 2.62
CA GLY A 150 5.93 -5.07 3.29
C GLY A 150 6.14 -3.58 3.60
N VAL A 151 5.15 -2.74 3.31
CA VAL A 151 5.27 -1.29 3.37
C VAL A 151 4.04 -0.72 4.03
N ILE A 152 4.26 -0.21 5.23
CA ILE A 152 3.22 0.23 6.15
C ILE A 152 2.32 1.27 5.50
N GLY A 153 2.87 2.23 4.73
CA GLY A 153 2.06 3.23 4.02
C GLY A 153 1.10 2.63 2.99
N VAL A 154 1.54 1.60 2.27
CA VAL A 154 0.72 0.89 1.27
C VAL A 154 -0.35 0.07 1.96
N ASP A 155 -0.01 -0.65 3.03
CA ASP A 155 -0.96 -1.46 3.77
C ASP A 155 -2.03 -0.61 4.46
N VAL A 156 -1.67 0.56 5.01
CA VAL A 156 -2.64 1.55 5.53
C VAL A 156 -3.65 1.97 4.44
N GLN A 157 -3.15 2.30 3.24
CA GLN A 157 -4.02 2.74 2.15
C GLN A 157 -4.87 1.60 1.57
N ARG A 158 -4.33 0.38 1.51
CA ARG A 158 -5.08 -0.84 1.13
C ARG A 158 -6.23 -1.06 2.10
N ILE A 159 -5.96 -1.07 3.41
CA ILE A 159 -6.97 -1.22 4.47
C ILE A 159 -8.07 -0.15 4.32
N ARG A 160 -7.69 1.12 4.16
CA ARG A 160 -8.66 2.21 3.98
C ARG A 160 -9.59 2.01 2.79
N ARG A 161 -9.04 1.58 1.65
CA ARG A 161 -9.78 1.37 0.40
C ARG A 161 -10.71 0.19 0.47
N THR A 162 -10.24 -0.93 1.01
CA THR A 162 -11.07 -2.13 1.14
C THR A 162 -12.20 -1.91 2.13
N LEU A 163 -11.98 -1.11 3.18
CA LEU A 163 -13.04 -0.64 4.07
C LEU A 163 -13.94 0.44 3.43
N GLY A 164 -13.62 0.95 2.25
CA GLY A 164 -14.41 2.00 1.58
C GLY A 164 -14.49 3.31 2.35
N LEU A 165 -13.49 3.62 3.19
CA LEU A 165 -13.48 4.83 4.02
C LEU A 165 -13.06 6.04 3.20
N LYS A 166 -13.90 7.08 3.20
CA LYS A 166 -13.67 8.34 2.47
C LYS A 166 -13.76 9.53 3.41
N GLY A 167 -12.76 10.40 3.38
CA GLY A 167 -12.83 11.66 4.11
C GLY A 167 -13.78 12.64 3.44
N GLU A 168 -14.50 13.43 4.23
CA GLU A 168 -15.36 14.53 3.74
C GLU A 168 -14.62 15.41 2.74
N SER A 169 -15.29 15.87 1.68
CA SER A 169 -14.68 16.79 0.72
C SER A 169 -15.20 18.21 0.91
N GLN A 170 -14.31 19.16 1.18
CA GLN A 170 -14.67 20.58 1.36
C GLN A 170 -15.22 21.23 0.08
N THR A 171 -14.98 20.61 -1.09
CA THR A 171 -15.35 21.12 -2.41
C THR A 171 -16.61 20.46 -2.99
N ALA A 172 -17.20 19.48 -2.31
CA ALA A 172 -18.40 18.81 -2.80
C ALA A 172 -19.65 19.67 -2.56
N GLN A 173 -20.48 19.84 -3.60
CA GLN A 173 -21.73 20.60 -3.53
C GLN A 173 -22.81 19.93 -2.66
N LEU A 174 -22.68 18.62 -2.41
CA LEU A 174 -23.59 17.83 -1.59
C LEU A 174 -22.76 17.01 -0.58
N PRO A 175 -23.13 16.98 0.71
CA PRO A 175 -22.47 16.13 1.70
C PRO A 175 -22.62 14.66 1.31
N ASP A 176 -21.51 13.94 1.20
CA ASP A 176 -21.51 12.49 0.96
C ASP A 176 -21.91 11.78 2.26
N PRO A 177 -23.07 11.09 2.31
CA PRO A 177 -23.56 10.41 3.52
C PRO A 177 -22.69 9.23 3.94
N ASP A 178 -21.75 8.78 3.11
CA ASP A 178 -20.77 7.73 3.43
C ASP A 178 -19.40 8.28 3.86
N SER A 179 -19.23 9.61 3.81
CA SER A 179 -17.97 10.25 4.22
C SER A 179 -17.82 10.35 5.75
N VAL A 180 -16.57 10.47 6.19
CA VAL A 180 -16.19 10.60 7.60
C VAL A 180 -15.33 11.85 7.82
N PRO A 181 -15.30 12.41 9.03
CA PRO A 181 -14.47 13.57 9.34
C PRO A 181 -13.00 13.31 9.01
N ARG A 182 -12.37 14.23 8.27
CA ARG A 182 -10.99 14.07 7.78
C ARG A 182 -9.98 13.84 8.90
N ASP A 183 -10.13 14.56 10.00
CA ASP A 183 -9.19 14.49 11.12
C ASP A 183 -9.30 13.15 11.86
N ARG A 184 -10.53 12.65 12.05
CA ARG A 184 -10.80 11.33 12.61
C ARG A 184 -10.26 10.22 11.70
N LEU A 185 -10.43 10.35 10.39
CA LEU A 185 -9.86 9.39 9.42
C LEU A 185 -8.33 9.37 9.48
N ARG A 186 -7.67 10.53 9.58
CA ARG A 186 -6.20 10.61 9.77
C ARG A 186 -5.76 9.98 11.09
N GLN A 187 -6.53 10.15 12.16
CA GLN A 187 -6.27 9.52 13.45
C GLN A 187 -6.32 7.99 13.35
N PHE A 188 -7.35 7.45 12.70
CA PHE A 188 -7.47 6.02 12.43
C PHE A 188 -6.32 5.49 11.57
N GLU A 189 -5.96 6.17 10.47
CA GLU A 189 -4.79 5.81 9.65
C GLU A 189 -3.50 5.79 10.49
N GLY A 190 -3.36 6.72 11.44
CA GLY A 190 -2.25 6.76 12.39
C GLY A 190 -2.21 5.55 13.33
N HIS A 191 -3.36 5.08 13.81
CA HIS A 191 -3.46 3.86 14.62
C HIS A 191 -3.11 2.62 13.81
N VAL A 192 -3.63 2.49 12.59
CA VAL A 192 -3.31 1.39 11.67
C VAL A 192 -1.79 1.35 11.40
N ARG A 193 -1.17 2.50 11.11
CA ARG A 193 0.27 2.61 10.90
C ARG A 193 1.06 2.10 12.11
N ARG A 194 0.73 2.58 13.33
CA ARG A 194 1.43 2.17 14.56
C ARG A 194 1.32 0.68 14.83
N GLU A 195 0.15 0.09 14.61
CA GLU A 195 -0.06 -1.34 14.85
C GLU A 195 0.64 -2.20 13.78
N LEU A 196 0.71 -1.75 12.52
CA LEU A 196 1.52 -2.40 11.48
C LEU A 196 3.02 -2.32 11.77
N GLU A 197 3.51 -1.17 12.22
CA GLU A 197 4.91 -1.01 12.68
C GLU A 197 5.21 -1.98 13.83
N ARG A 198 4.29 -2.07 14.81
CA ARG A 198 4.42 -3.00 15.92
C ARG A 198 4.43 -4.46 15.47
N ALA A 199 3.51 -4.86 14.60
CA ALA A 199 3.44 -6.22 14.08
C ALA A 199 4.68 -6.58 13.25
N LEU A 200 5.24 -5.62 12.52
CA LEU A 200 6.50 -5.79 11.81
C LEU A 200 7.65 -6.08 12.77
N ILE A 201 7.79 -5.30 13.84
CA ILE A 201 8.81 -5.50 14.89
C ILE A 201 8.66 -6.88 15.56
N GLU A 202 7.43 -7.25 15.92
CA GLU A 202 7.15 -8.55 16.56
C GLU A 202 7.51 -9.72 15.62
N ARG A 203 7.31 -9.56 14.30
CA ARG A 203 7.64 -10.57 13.29
C ARG A 203 9.13 -10.66 12.98
N THR A 204 9.85 -9.54 12.95
CA THR A 204 11.26 -9.47 12.53
C THR A 204 12.25 -9.45 13.69
N GLN A 205 11.78 -9.25 14.93
CA GLN A 205 12.61 -8.94 16.11
C GLN A 205 13.55 -7.73 15.92
N ALA A 206 13.30 -6.91 14.90
CA ALA A 206 14.12 -5.76 14.54
C ALA A 206 13.26 -4.49 14.58
N LEU A 207 13.78 -3.45 15.25
CA LEU A 207 13.14 -2.14 15.29
C LEU A 207 13.15 -1.51 13.89
N PRO A 208 12.09 -0.77 13.50
CA PRO A 208 12.09 -0.06 12.24
C PRO A 208 13.17 1.04 12.32
N PRO A 209 13.82 1.37 11.20
CA PRO A 209 14.88 2.37 11.18
C PRO A 209 14.36 3.69 11.79
N SER A 210 15.09 4.20 12.78
CA SER A 210 14.76 5.43 13.47
C SER A 210 14.73 6.59 12.47
N LYS A 211 13.60 7.28 12.42
CA LYS A 211 13.35 8.54 11.69
C LYS A 211 14.61 9.42 11.71
N PRO A 212 15.09 9.93 10.56
CA PRO A 212 16.24 10.83 10.58
C PRO A 212 15.88 12.07 11.40
N LEU A 213 16.73 12.36 12.39
CA LEU A 213 16.68 13.62 13.13
C LEU A 213 16.85 14.76 12.12
N ARG A 214 15.97 15.75 12.23
CA ARG A 214 15.98 16.99 11.44
C ARG A 214 17.33 17.68 11.49
#